data_AF-A0A356U019-F1
#
_entry.id   AF-A0A356U019-F1
#
_cell.length_a   1.000
_cell.length_b   1.000
_cell.length_c   1.000
_cell.angle_alpha   90.00
_cell.angle_beta   90.00
_cell.angle_gamma   90.00
#
_symmetry.space_group_name_H-M   'P 1'
#
loop_
_entity.id
_entity.type
_entity.pdbx_description
1 polymer ?
#
loop_
_entity_poly.entity_id
_entity_poly.type
_entity_poly.pdbx_seq_one_letter_code
_entity_poly.pdbx_strand_id
1 'polypeptide(L)'
;IECHYFVHGGWMRDDGQLLKDVGRVRHIPAYIIHGRHDVVTPMSNAWDLAKCWPEAHLKVVEDAGHAFDEPGILHELVSAMEDFKRL
;
A
#
# COMPACT_ATOMS: atom_id res chain seq x y z
N ILE A 1 -8.03 -14.77 -11.14
CA ILE A 1 -6.78 -15.23 -10.48
C ILE A 1 -6.86 -15.04 -8.97
N GLU A 2 -7.28 -13.87 -8.51
CA GLU A 2 -7.43 -13.47 -7.10
C GLU A 2 -8.26 -14.46 -6.26
N CYS A 3 -9.42 -14.87 -6.79
CA CYS A 3 -10.29 -15.83 -6.12
C CYS A 3 -9.58 -17.14 -5.76
N HIS A 4 -8.65 -17.61 -6.60
CA HIS A 4 -7.86 -18.82 -6.31
C HIS A 4 -6.99 -18.62 -5.07
N TYR A 5 -6.32 -17.48 -4.94
CA TYR A 5 -5.53 -17.18 -3.75
C TYR A 5 -6.41 -16.97 -2.52
N PHE A 6 -7.55 -16.30 -2.66
CA PHE A 6 -8.46 -16.02 -1.55
C PHE A 6 -9.05 -17.30 -0.95
N VAL A 7 -9.50 -18.26 -1.78
CA VAL A 7 -10.04 -19.54 -1.26
C VAL A 7 -8.97 -20.40 -0.58
N HIS A 8 -7.68 -20.12 -0.80
CA HIS A 8 -6.56 -20.80 -0.17
C HIS A 8 -5.89 -19.94 0.92
N GLY A 9 -6.46 -18.80 1.31
CA GLY A 9 -5.88 -17.89 2.31
C GLY A 9 -4.47 -17.40 1.93
N GLY A 10 -4.14 -17.37 0.64
CA GLY A 10 -2.81 -17.06 0.13
C GLY A 10 -1.70 -18.00 0.60
N TRP A 11 -2.02 -19.18 1.15
CA TRP A 11 -1.08 -20.09 1.82
C TRP A 11 -0.27 -19.41 2.93
N MET A 12 -0.84 -18.40 3.57
CA MET A 12 -0.23 -17.73 4.71
C MET A 12 -0.25 -18.66 5.93
N ARG A 13 0.77 -18.55 6.78
CA ARG A 13 0.88 -19.29 8.04
C ARG A 13 -0.21 -18.88 9.02
N ASP A 14 -0.57 -17.60 9.02
CA ASP A 14 -1.53 -16.99 9.93
C ASP A 14 -2.04 -15.65 9.40
N ASP A 15 -3.17 -15.19 9.95
CA ASP A 15 -3.77 -13.90 9.59
C ASP A 15 -2.83 -12.73 9.92
N GLY A 16 -2.70 -11.80 8.98
CA GLY A 16 -1.85 -10.63 9.14
C GLY A 16 -0.35 -10.92 9.04
N GLN A 17 0.07 -12.10 8.58
CA GLN A 17 1.48 -12.46 8.42
C GLN A 17 2.28 -11.38 7.68
N LEU A 18 1.73 -10.77 6.63
CA LEU A 18 2.42 -9.72 5.88
C LEU A 18 2.79 -8.52 6.77
N LEU A 19 1.86 -8.03 7.61
CA LEU A 19 2.10 -6.92 8.53
C LEU A 19 3.11 -7.30 9.62
N LYS A 20 3.03 -8.53 10.15
CA LYS A 20 3.96 -9.06 11.16
C LYS A 20 5.40 -9.16 10.62
N ASP A 21 5.54 -9.52 9.34
CA ASP A 21 6.84 -9.74 8.69
C ASP A 21 7.41 -8.47 8.02
N VAL A 22 6.72 -7.32 8.08
CA VAL A 22 7.16 -6.03 7.49
C VAL A 22 8.59 -5.66 7.89
N GLY A 23 9.03 -6.01 9.10
CA GLY A 23 10.40 -5.77 9.59
C GLY A 23 11.50 -6.25 8.62
N ARG A 24 11.22 -7.26 7.79
CA ARG A 24 12.14 -7.80 6.79
C ARG A 24 12.43 -6.82 5.65
N VAL A 25 11.55 -5.85 5.38
CA VAL A 25 11.65 -4.90 4.28
C VAL A 25 11.76 -3.44 4.74
N ARG A 26 11.71 -3.16 6.05
CA ARG A 26 11.73 -1.78 6.58
C ARG A 26 12.92 -0.91 6.16
N HIS A 27 14.03 -1.54 5.77
CA HIS A 27 15.23 -0.87 5.27
C HIS A 27 15.11 -0.37 3.83
N ILE A 28 14.06 -0.75 3.10
CA ILE A 28 13.79 -0.33 1.73
C ILE A 28 12.99 0.98 1.78
N PRO A 29 13.44 2.05 1.11
CA PRO A 29 12.65 3.27 0.98
C PRO A 29 11.31 2.98 0.28
N ALA A 30 10.20 3.44 0.85
CA ALA A 30 8.86 3.09 0.38
C ALA A 30 7.88 4.26 0.46
N TYR A 31 6.96 4.29 -0.51
CA TYR A 31 5.78 5.16 -0.51
C TYR A 31 4.53 4.28 -0.53
N ILE A 32 3.54 4.64 0.28
CA ILE A 32 2.22 4.01 0.33
C ILE A 32 1.23 5.07 -0.13
N ILE A 33 0.68 4.94 -1.33
CA ILE A 33 -0.29 5.89 -1.90
C ILE A 33 -1.63 5.19 -1.98
N HIS A 34 -2.66 5.75 -1.32
CA HIS A 34 -3.97 5.10 -1.19
C HIS A 34 -5.12 6.10 -1.33
N GLY A 35 -6.16 5.74 -2.08
CA GLY A 35 -7.36 6.55 -2.21
C GLY A 35 -8.24 6.47 -0.95
N ARG A 36 -8.73 7.61 -0.45
CA ARG A 36 -9.60 7.68 0.72
C ARG A 36 -10.87 6.84 0.56
N HIS A 37 -11.37 6.74 -0.67
CA HIS A 37 -12.63 6.10 -1.02
C HIS A 37 -12.43 4.76 -1.75
N ASP A 38 -11.27 4.12 -1.63
CA ASP A 38 -11.05 2.77 -2.15
C ASP A 38 -11.97 1.75 -1.44
N VAL A 39 -12.92 1.20 -2.20
CA VAL A 39 -13.88 0.18 -1.75
C VAL A 39 -13.44 -1.26 -2.06
N VAL A 40 -12.34 -1.44 -2.82
CA VAL A 40 -11.78 -2.75 -3.17
C VAL A 40 -10.78 -3.17 -2.10
N THR A 41 -9.88 -2.26 -1.72
CA THR A 41 -8.93 -2.45 -0.62
C THR A 41 -9.10 -1.32 0.40
N PRO A 42 -9.80 -1.55 1.52
CA PRO A 42 -10.12 -0.49 2.47
C PRO A 42 -8.88 0.27 2.98
N MET A 43 -9.01 1.58 3.16
CA MET A 43 -7.94 2.47 3.65
C MET A 43 -7.27 1.98 4.94
N SER A 44 -8.01 1.27 5.80
CA SER A 44 -7.48 0.63 7.01
C SER A 44 -6.24 -0.23 6.73
N ASN A 45 -6.18 -0.90 5.58
CA ASN A 45 -5.04 -1.74 5.20
C ASN A 45 -3.76 -0.92 5.02
N ALA A 46 -3.84 0.23 4.31
CA ALA A 46 -2.72 1.13 4.11
C ALA A 46 -2.29 1.80 5.43
N TRP A 47 -3.25 2.14 6.28
CA TRP A 47 -2.99 2.71 7.60
C TRP A 47 -2.28 1.74 8.53
N ASP A 48 -2.72 0.48 8.57
CA ASP A 48 -2.10 -0.57 9.40
C ASP A 48 -0.69 -0.90 8.89
N LEU A 49 -0.49 -0.92 7.57
CA LEU A 49 0.85 -1.05 6.99
C LEU A 49 1.78 0.10 7.41
N ALA A 50 1.32 1.35 7.31
CA ALA A 50 2.11 2.52 7.69
C ALA A 50 2.47 2.52 9.19
N LYS A 51 1.58 2.03 10.06
CA LYS A 51 1.88 1.84 11.49
C LYS A 51 3.00 0.83 11.74
N CYS A 52 3.05 -0.23 10.96
CA CYS A 52 4.09 -1.26 11.07
C CYS A 52 5.37 -0.95 10.28
N TRP A 53 5.30 -0.01 9.33
CA TRP A 53 6.41 0.45 8.48
C TRP A 53 6.60 1.98 8.61
N PRO A 54 7.08 2.49 9.76
CA PRO A 54 7.17 3.93 10.02
C PRO A 54 8.18 4.68 9.12
N GLU A 55 9.09 3.98 8.45
CA GLU A 55 9.99 4.54 7.44
C GLU A 55 9.29 4.83 6.10
N ALA A 56 8.11 4.23 5.85
CA ALA A 56 7.38 4.44 4.62
C ALA A 56 6.59 5.75 4.65
N HIS A 57 6.53 6.43 3.51
CA HIS A 57 5.77 7.66 3.33
C HIS A 57 4.32 7.32 2.96
N LEU A 58 3.38 7.48 3.90
CA LEU A 58 1.95 7.33 3.63
C LEU A 58 1.36 8.61 3.04
N LYS A 59 0.71 8.48 1.89
CA LYS A 59 -0.09 9.52 1.23
C LYS A 59 -1.51 9.02 1.00
N VAL A 60 -2.46 9.67 1.66
CA VAL A 60 -3.88 9.45 1.42
C VAL A 60 -4.39 10.50 0.42
N VAL A 61 -4.98 10.04 -0.67
CA VAL A 61 -5.57 10.90 -1.70
C VAL A 61 -7.06 11.04 -1.40
N GLU A 62 -7.46 12.22 -0.95
CA GLU A 62 -8.81 12.44 -0.39
C GLU A 62 -9.93 12.26 -1.42
N ASP A 63 -9.72 12.64 -2.69
CA ASP A 63 -10.72 12.52 -3.77
C ASP A 63 -10.32 11.43 -4.77
N ALA A 64 -10.05 10.21 -4.26
CA ALA A 64 -9.73 9.06 -5.09
C ALA A 64 -10.21 7.72 -4.50
N GLY A 65 -10.48 6.77 -5.39
CA GLY A 65 -10.81 5.38 -5.14
C GLY A 65 -9.62 4.43 -5.33
N HIS A 66 -9.84 3.36 -6.10
CA HIS A 66 -8.91 2.25 -6.22
C HIS A 66 -7.96 2.34 -7.42
N ALA A 67 -8.38 2.99 -8.51
CA ALA A 67 -7.68 2.85 -9.77
C ALA A 67 -6.37 3.68 -9.77
N PHE A 68 -5.29 3.09 -10.27
CA PHE A 68 -3.97 3.72 -10.24
C PHE A 68 -3.90 5.00 -11.10
N ASP A 69 -4.77 5.13 -12.09
CA ASP A 69 -4.84 6.22 -13.05
C ASP A 69 -5.82 7.33 -12.65
N GLU A 70 -6.42 7.24 -11.45
CA GLU A 70 -7.16 8.36 -10.88
C GLU A 70 -6.23 9.57 -10.72
N PRO A 71 -6.65 10.80 -11.09
CA PRO A 71 -5.73 11.93 -11.24
C PRO A 71 -4.84 12.19 -10.02
N GLY A 72 -5.40 12.10 -8.81
CA GLY A 72 -4.64 12.29 -7.58
C GLY A 72 -3.68 11.13 -7.28
N ILE A 73 -4.07 9.89 -7.55
CA ILE A 73 -3.21 8.71 -7.36
C ILE A 73 -2.04 8.75 -8.34
N LEU A 74 -2.31 8.97 -9.62
CA LEU A 74 -1.29 9.04 -10.67
C LEU A 74 -0.29 10.17 -10.39
N HIS A 75 -0.78 11.32 -9.93
CA HIS A 75 0.08 12.44 -9.55
C HIS A 75 1.08 12.07 -8.44
N GLU A 76 0.60 11.43 -7.37
CA GLU A 76 1.44 11.02 -6.25
C GLU A 76 2.40 9.89 -6.65
N LEU A 77 1.96 8.95 -7.50
CA LEU A 77 2.83 7.91 -8.04
C LEU A 77 4.00 8.50 -8.82
N VAL A 78 3.73 9.43 -9.75
CA VAL A 78 4.78 10.10 -10.53
C VAL A 78 5.70 10.92 -9.61
N SER A 79 5.14 11.64 -8.64
CA SER A 79 5.92 12.44 -7.69
C SER A 79 6.86 11.58 -6.85
N ALA A 80 6.39 10.44 -6.34
CA ALA A 80 7.20 9.47 -5.62
C ALA A 80 8.34 8.92 -6.51
N MET A 81 8.06 8.64 -7.79
CA MET A 81 9.09 8.19 -8.73
C MET A 81 10.16 9.27 -9.00
N GLU A 82 9.78 10.55 -9.03
CA GLU A 82 10.75 11.65 -9.12
C GLU A 82 11.61 11.79 -7.86
N ASP A 83 11.05 11.52 -6.67
CA ASP A 83 11.80 11.47 -5.42
C ASP A 83 12.81 10.31 -5.41
N PHE A 84 12.40 9.12 -5.86
CA PHE A 84 13.28 7.95 -5.95
C PHE A 84 14.51 8.16 -6.84
N LYS A 85 14.44 9.03 -7.86
CA LYS A 85 15.62 9.37 -8.68
C LYS A 85 16.71 10.11 -7.92
N ARG A 86 16.40 10.65 -6.74
CA ARG A 86 17.30 11.47 -5.91
C ARG A 86 17.85 10.72 -4.69
N LEU A 87 17.47 9.46 -4.50
CA LEU A 87 18.02 8.57 -3.46
C LEU A 87 19.33 7.91 -3.91
#